data_AF-A0A0U5AHH9-F1
#
_entry.id   AF-A0A0U5AHH9-F1
#
_cell.length_a   1.000
_cell.length_b   1.000
_cell.length_c   1.000
_cell.angle_alpha   90.00
_cell.angle_beta   90.00
_cell.angle_gamma   90.00
#
_symmetry.space_group_name_H-M   'P 1'
#
loop_
_entity.id
_entity.type
_entity.pdbx_description
1 polymer ?
#
loop_
_entity_poly.entity_id
_entity_poly.type
_entity_poly.pdbx_seq_one_letter_code
_entity_poly.pdbx_strand_id
1 'polypeptide(L)'
;MQVKILLLFLVGILSAFFYTLIIAPSSQKGIPRGEIPHLTSGRPELCLICHKEKIQEKAHAVEVLGCSSCHLGSPLTPSLKEAHTGLIKNPSDLRVVHKTCGQANCHPEDVKKVKNSLMATNHGILVRLIKVFEEENLLKTHPVLKVADLYTEPKEFSQSLALDYFRKLCGSCHLYLQKEKMEGFLAEKGGGCSACHLTGSKEDLKKKKLHPGLIKKIHLNRCVNCHNRSGRIGLTYQGLYETPQGGVFDKKWIDGRELIEIEPDIHYKAGLHCIDCHTRDETMGDGNFYKNISEAIEVTCETCHLAEIKTKKGKILQQLVNTEKGLFQKRKMDELLLPVKKPASICQDKLHTRLSCSACHSKYMPQCMGCHVRYNPKETHFDKIKARETRGLWEEHESYRTLEDPPLAVKGNKIVPVTPG
;
A
#
# COMPACT_ATOMS: atom_id res chain seq x y z
N MET A 1 56.97 -48.77 -23.11
CA MET A 1 55.65 -49.42 -22.92
C MET A 1 54.64 -48.52 -22.20
N GLN A 2 55.06 -47.66 -21.27
CA GLN A 2 54.17 -46.78 -20.48
C GLN A 2 53.49 -45.63 -21.27
N VAL A 3 54.12 -45.07 -22.31
CA VAL A 3 53.56 -43.92 -23.06
C VAL A 3 52.37 -44.30 -23.97
N LYS A 4 52.37 -45.52 -24.55
CA LYS A 4 51.26 -46.00 -25.39
C LYS A 4 49.99 -46.29 -24.58
N ILE A 5 50.14 -46.72 -23.32
CA ILE A 5 49.01 -47.00 -22.42
C ILE A 5 48.34 -45.69 -21.98
N LEU A 6 49.13 -44.65 -21.72
CA LEU A 6 48.61 -43.33 -21.33
C LEU A 6 47.81 -42.66 -22.45
N LEU A 7 48.26 -42.80 -23.71
CA LEU A 7 47.55 -42.25 -24.87
C LEU A 7 46.21 -42.96 -25.13
N LEU A 8 46.16 -44.28 -24.97
CA LEU A 8 44.91 -45.06 -25.09
C LEU A 8 43.91 -44.71 -23.98
N PHE A 9 44.40 -44.45 -22.76
CA PHE A 9 43.57 -44.00 -21.65
C PHE A 9 42.98 -42.60 -21.88
N LEU A 10 43.77 -41.67 -22.42
CA LEU A 10 43.31 -40.31 -22.73
C LEU A 10 42.28 -40.27 -23.86
N VAL A 11 42.44 -41.09 -24.90
CA VAL A 11 41.47 -41.23 -25.99
C VAL A 11 40.18 -41.90 -25.50
N GLY A 12 40.28 -42.86 -24.56
CA GLY A 12 39.11 -43.47 -23.92
C GLY A 12 38.32 -42.52 -23.03
N ILE A 13 39.00 -41.61 -22.31
CA ILE A 13 38.33 -40.60 -21.48
C ILE A 13 37.68 -39.51 -22.34
N LEU A 14 38.36 -39.06 -23.41
CA LEU A 14 37.79 -38.07 -24.33
C LEU A 14 36.59 -38.61 -25.12
N SER A 15 36.62 -39.89 -25.52
CA SER A 15 35.48 -40.53 -26.20
C SER A 15 34.31 -40.78 -25.26
N ALA A 16 34.56 -41.16 -24.00
CA ALA A 16 33.52 -41.27 -22.97
C ALA A 16 32.90 -39.90 -22.64
N PHE A 17 33.69 -38.83 -22.58
CA PHE A 17 33.22 -37.47 -22.32
C PHE A 17 32.36 -36.92 -23.47
N PHE A 18 32.75 -37.19 -24.72
CA PHE A 18 31.94 -36.86 -25.90
C PHE A 18 30.65 -37.72 -25.99
N TYR A 19 30.69 -38.99 -25.61
CA TYR A 19 29.48 -39.83 -25.58
C TYR A 19 28.48 -39.36 -24.50
N THR A 20 28.96 -38.88 -23.34
CA THR A 20 28.09 -38.30 -22.31
C THR A 20 27.51 -36.94 -22.69
N LEU A 21 28.19 -36.18 -23.57
CA LEU A 21 27.69 -34.89 -24.08
C LEU A 21 26.70 -35.05 -25.25
N ILE A 22 26.81 -36.13 -26.04
CA ILE A 22 25.91 -36.42 -27.18
C ILE A 22 24.63 -37.14 -26.72
N ILE A 23 24.66 -37.84 -25.57
CA ILE A 23 23.49 -38.55 -25.00
C ILE A 23 23.13 -37.99 -23.61
N ALA A 24 23.32 -36.69 -23.38
CA ALA A 24 22.53 -36.02 -22.36
C ALA A 24 21.11 -35.87 -22.95
N PRO A 25 20.10 -36.62 -22.46
CA PRO A 25 18.74 -36.39 -22.92
C PRO A 25 18.44 -34.95 -22.52
N SER A 26 18.17 -34.09 -23.49
CA SER A 26 17.51 -32.83 -23.17
C SER A 26 16.28 -33.24 -22.36
N SER A 27 16.22 -32.87 -21.09
CA SER A 27 15.05 -33.11 -20.27
C SER A 27 13.95 -32.13 -20.69
N GLN A 28 13.63 -32.07 -21.97
CA GLN A 28 12.31 -31.71 -22.43
C GLN A 28 11.41 -32.86 -21.98
N LYS A 29 10.93 -32.78 -20.73
CA LYS A 29 9.75 -33.53 -20.31
C LYS A 29 8.73 -33.35 -21.43
N GLY A 30 8.41 -34.44 -22.12
CA GLY A 30 7.47 -34.42 -23.23
C GLY A 30 6.19 -33.70 -22.81
N ILE A 31 5.73 -32.80 -23.65
CA ILE A 31 4.46 -32.10 -23.48
C ILE A 31 3.39 -33.19 -23.26
N PRO A 32 2.63 -33.16 -22.16
CA PRO A 32 1.55 -34.12 -21.98
C PRO A 32 0.63 -34.00 -23.19
N ARG A 33 0.41 -35.11 -23.91
CA ARG A 33 -0.64 -35.23 -24.94
C ARG A 33 -2.00 -35.16 -24.23
N GLY A 34 -2.37 -33.98 -23.78
CA GLY A 34 -3.66 -33.64 -23.19
C GLY A 34 -4.31 -32.53 -24.00
N GLU A 35 -5.63 -32.38 -23.86
CA GLU A 35 -6.36 -31.27 -24.46
C GLU A 35 -5.76 -29.93 -24.04
N ILE A 36 -5.60 -29.01 -25.00
CA ILE A 36 -5.10 -27.66 -24.73
C ILE A 36 -6.15 -26.97 -23.84
N PRO A 37 -5.79 -26.47 -22.65
CA PRO A 37 -6.74 -25.75 -21.81
C PRO A 37 -7.19 -24.46 -22.49
N HIS A 38 -8.49 -24.21 -22.46
CA HIS A 38 -9.09 -22.98 -22.99
C HIS A 38 -9.88 -22.26 -21.90
N LEU A 39 -9.87 -20.93 -21.98
CA LEU A 39 -10.74 -20.06 -21.20
C LEU A 39 -12.19 -20.18 -21.67
N THR A 40 -13.14 -19.68 -20.88
CA THR A 40 -14.56 -19.56 -21.27
C THR A 40 -14.75 -18.77 -22.57
N SER A 41 -13.80 -17.89 -22.91
CA SER A 41 -13.80 -17.16 -24.18
C SER A 41 -13.26 -17.95 -25.39
N GLY A 42 -12.90 -19.22 -25.22
CA GLY A 42 -12.26 -20.06 -26.24
C GLY A 42 -10.79 -19.71 -26.54
N ARG A 43 -10.14 -18.86 -25.74
CA ARG A 43 -8.71 -18.55 -25.89
C ARG A 43 -7.86 -19.62 -25.19
N PRO A 44 -6.78 -20.13 -25.81
CA PRO A 44 -5.89 -21.09 -25.17
C PRO A 44 -5.11 -20.45 -24.01
N GLU A 45 -4.91 -21.21 -22.93
CA GLU A 45 -4.14 -20.81 -21.74
C GLU A 45 -3.29 -22.00 -21.25
N LEU A 46 -2.11 -22.18 -21.86
CA LEU A 46 -1.21 -23.30 -21.54
C LEU A 46 -0.58 -23.20 -20.15
N CYS A 47 -0.69 -22.07 -19.46
CA CYS A 47 -0.28 -21.97 -18.04
C CYS A 47 -0.96 -23.04 -17.18
N LEU A 48 -2.22 -23.39 -17.50
CA LEU A 48 -3.05 -24.35 -16.76
C LEU A 48 -2.58 -25.80 -16.88
N ILE A 49 -1.68 -26.11 -17.81
CA ILE A 49 -1.05 -27.44 -17.91
C ILE A 49 -0.24 -27.73 -16.64
N CYS A 50 0.46 -26.71 -16.14
CA CYS A 50 1.36 -26.81 -14.99
C CYS A 50 0.75 -26.20 -13.72
N HIS A 51 0.05 -25.07 -13.84
CA HIS A 51 -0.50 -24.32 -12.70
C HIS A 51 -1.98 -24.63 -12.52
N LYS A 52 -2.31 -25.30 -11.41
CA LYS A 52 -3.68 -25.75 -11.07
C LYS A 52 -4.26 -25.02 -9.87
N GLU A 53 -3.76 -23.82 -9.60
CA GLU A 53 -4.17 -23.01 -8.45
C GLU A 53 -5.61 -22.55 -8.65
N LYS A 54 -6.40 -22.61 -7.57
CA LYS A 54 -7.79 -22.16 -7.60
C LYS A 54 -7.88 -20.73 -7.09
N ILE A 55 -8.57 -19.88 -7.84
CA ILE A 55 -8.98 -18.55 -7.40
C ILE A 55 -10.38 -18.70 -6.79
N GLN A 56 -10.56 -18.29 -5.54
CA GLN A 56 -11.86 -18.41 -4.85
C GLN A 56 -12.90 -17.38 -5.33
N GLU A 57 -12.42 -16.28 -5.90
CA GLU A 57 -13.25 -15.16 -6.32
C GLU A 57 -13.77 -15.36 -7.74
N LYS A 58 -15.05 -15.01 -7.97
CA LYS A 58 -15.71 -15.26 -9.25
C LYS A 58 -15.38 -14.21 -10.34
N ALA A 59 -15.16 -12.94 -10.00
CA ALA A 59 -14.99 -11.90 -11.02
C ALA A 59 -13.59 -11.97 -11.68
N HIS A 60 -12.59 -12.49 -10.97
CA HIS A 60 -11.25 -12.77 -11.50
C HIS A 60 -10.94 -14.26 -11.60
N ALA A 61 -11.96 -15.11 -11.80
CA ALA A 61 -11.77 -16.55 -11.93
C ALA A 61 -10.84 -16.90 -13.11
N VAL A 62 -9.99 -17.92 -12.93
CA VAL A 62 -8.94 -18.27 -13.89
C VAL A 62 -9.54 -18.73 -15.22
N GLU A 63 -10.70 -19.36 -15.19
CA GLU A 63 -11.43 -19.84 -16.36
C GLU A 63 -11.92 -18.68 -17.23
N VAL A 64 -12.13 -17.50 -16.64
CA VAL A 64 -12.64 -16.32 -17.34
C VAL A 64 -11.49 -15.48 -17.91
N LEU A 65 -10.50 -15.15 -17.07
CA LEU A 65 -9.44 -14.21 -17.44
C LEU A 65 -8.16 -14.88 -17.93
N GLY A 66 -7.88 -16.10 -17.50
CA GLY A 66 -6.57 -16.74 -17.66
C GLY A 66 -5.51 -16.13 -16.75
N CYS A 67 -4.36 -16.81 -16.70
CA CYS A 67 -3.21 -16.38 -15.92
C CYS A 67 -2.53 -15.19 -16.59
N SER A 68 -2.38 -15.23 -17.93
CA SER A 68 -1.57 -14.28 -18.67
C SER A 68 -2.18 -12.88 -18.75
N SER A 69 -3.50 -12.74 -18.59
CA SER A 69 -4.16 -11.42 -18.57
C SER A 69 -3.74 -10.59 -17.35
N CYS A 70 -3.38 -11.24 -16.24
CA CYS A 70 -2.87 -10.57 -15.05
C CYS A 70 -1.34 -10.67 -14.99
N HIS A 71 -0.80 -11.88 -15.06
CA HIS A 71 0.62 -12.13 -14.84
C HIS A 71 1.49 -11.89 -16.07
N LEU A 72 0.90 -11.55 -17.22
CA LEU A 72 1.61 -11.46 -18.50
C LEU A 72 2.26 -12.82 -18.84
N GLY A 73 3.35 -12.82 -19.62
CA GLY A 73 3.94 -14.05 -20.15
C GLY A 73 3.24 -14.55 -21.42
N SER A 74 3.71 -15.69 -21.93
CA SER A 74 3.19 -16.29 -23.15
C SER A 74 2.27 -17.47 -22.81
N PRO A 75 0.94 -17.35 -22.99
CA PRO A 75 -0.01 -18.42 -22.72
C PRO A 75 -0.03 -19.48 -23.82
N LEU A 76 0.79 -19.36 -24.87
CA LEU A 76 0.73 -20.19 -26.08
C LEU A 76 1.83 -21.25 -26.16
N THR A 77 2.68 -21.35 -25.14
CA THR A 77 3.82 -22.29 -25.13
C THR A 77 3.90 -22.99 -23.77
N PRO A 78 4.16 -24.32 -23.74
CA PRO A 78 4.41 -25.05 -22.50
C PRO A 78 5.87 -24.95 -22.04
N SER A 79 6.75 -24.30 -22.82
CA SER A 79 8.16 -24.13 -22.48
C SER A 79 8.30 -23.22 -21.25
N LEU A 80 8.95 -23.72 -20.19
CA LEU A 80 9.17 -22.96 -18.96
C LEU A 80 9.81 -21.59 -19.24
N LYS A 81 10.81 -21.53 -20.10
CA LYS A 81 11.53 -20.28 -20.40
C LYS A 81 10.67 -19.31 -21.20
N GLU A 82 10.01 -19.79 -22.25
CA GLU A 82 9.23 -18.93 -23.15
C GLU A 82 7.94 -18.45 -22.49
N ALA A 83 7.21 -19.33 -21.79
CA ALA A 83 5.97 -19.00 -21.11
C ALA A 83 6.18 -17.90 -20.06
N HIS A 84 7.28 -17.96 -19.31
CA HIS A 84 7.61 -17.00 -18.25
C HIS A 84 8.34 -15.75 -18.74
N THR A 85 8.62 -15.62 -20.04
CA THR A 85 9.28 -14.42 -20.57
C THR A 85 8.37 -13.20 -20.41
N GLY A 86 8.81 -12.22 -19.62
CA GLY A 86 8.03 -11.02 -19.32
C GLY A 86 6.91 -11.23 -18.28
N LEU A 87 6.86 -12.40 -17.62
CA LEU A 87 5.91 -12.65 -16.55
C LEU A 87 6.18 -11.72 -15.35
N ILE A 88 5.12 -11.20 -14.76
CA ILE A 88 5.15 -10.37 -13.58
C ILE A 88 4.42 -11.05 -12.42
N LYS A 89 5.05 -11.03 -11.26
CA LYS A 89 4.47 -11.64 -10.06
C LYS A 89 3.30 -10.83 -9.50
N ASN A 90 3.43 -9.50 -9.47
CA ASN A 90 2.41 -8.60 -8.95
C ASN A 90 1.76 -7.80 -10.09
N PRO A 91 0.56 -8.19 -10.56
CA PRO A 91 -0.12 -7.49 -11.65
C PRO A 91 -0.57 -6.09 -11.26
N SER A 92 -0.75 -5.78 -9.97
CA SER A 92 -1.29 -4.49 -9.54
C SER A 92 -0.23 -3.42 -9.30
N ASP A 93 1.04 -3.73 -9.50
CA ASP A 93 2.14 -2.77 -9.33
C ASP A 93 1.95 -1.58 -10.28
N LEU A 94 1.91 -0.36 -9.72
CA LEU A 94 1.57 0.85 -10.47
C LEU A 94 2.50 1.15 -11.66
N ARG A 95 3.70 0.57 -11.70
CA ARG A 95 4.64 0.70 -12.82
C ARG A 95 4.19 -0.08 -14.05
N VAL A 96 3.50 -1.20 -13.85
CA VAL A 96 3.05 -2.09 -14.93
C VAL A 96 1.53 -2.22 -15.04
N VAL A 97 0.77 -1.68 -14.08
CA VAL A 97 -0.69 -1.85 -13.97
C VAL A 97 -1.48 -1.48 -15.24
N HIS A 98 -0.94 -0.57 -16.06
CA HIS A 98 -1.53 -0.19 -17.35
C HIS A 98 -1.57 -1.34 -18.37
N LYS A 99 -0.70 -2.35 -18.21
CA LYS A 99 -0.67 -3.56 -19.04
C LYS A 99 -1.56 -4.68 -18.50
N THR A 100 -2.08 -4.55 -17.28
CA THR A 100 -2.84 -5.58 -16.56
C THR A 100 -4.23 -5.05 -16.21
N CYS A 101 -4.46 -4.59 -14.97
CA CYS A 101 -5.73 -4.08 -14.50
C CYS A 101 -6.22 -2.86 -15.29
N GLY A 102 -5.31 -2.11 -15.92
CA GLY A 102 -5.61 -0.92 -16.71
C GLY A 102 -5.97 -1.16 -18.17
N GLN A 103 -6.11 -2.42 -18.61
CA GLN A 103 -6.59 -2.72 -19.96
C GLN A 103 -8.04 -2.26 -20.15
N ALA A 104 -8.45 -2.01 -21.40
CA ALA A 104 -9.74 -1.40 -21.74
C ALA A 104 -10.96 -2.12 -21.14
N ASN A 105 -10.91 -3.44 -21.01
CA ASN A 105 -12.02 -4.26 -20.50
C ASN A 105 -11.91 -4.56 -18.99
N CYS A 106 -11.06 -3.82 -18.26
CA CYS A 106 -10.81 -4.02 -16.84
C CYS A 106 -11.15 -2.76 -16.03
N HIS A 107 -10.13 -2.08 -15.51
CA HIS A 107 -10.24 -0.90 -14.64
C HIS A 107 -9.35 0.26 -15.16
N PRO A 108 -9.47 0.68 -16.43
CA PRO A 108 -8.61 1.71 -17.02
C PRO A 108 -8.71 3.06 -16.30
N GLU A 109 -9.93 3.45 -15.92
CA GLU A 109 -10.20 4.70 -15.20
C GLU A 109 -9.54 4.74 -13.82
N ASP A 110 -9.44 3.60 -13.16
CA ASP A 110 -8.94 3.50 -11.79
C ASP A 110 -7.43 3.65 -11.73
N VAL A 111 -6.73 3.27 -12.80
CA VAL A 111 -5.28 3.44 -12.89
C VAL A 111 -4.90 4.91 -12.79
N LYS A 112 -5.58 5.79 -13.55
CA LYS A 112 -5.30 7.23 -13.50
C LYS A 112 -5.63 7.80 -12.12
N LYS A 113 -6.77 7.41 -11.54
CA LYS A 113 -7.21 7.83 -10.21
C LYS A 113 -6.17 7.48 -9.15
N VAL A 114 -5.80 6.20 -9.06
CA VAL A 114 -4.86 5.70 -8.05
C VAL A 114 -3.50 6.35 -8.20
N LYS A 115 -2.98 6.50 -9.42
CA LYS A 115 -1.68 7.14 -9.66
C LYS A 115 -1.63 8.61 -9.24
N ASN A 116 -2.76 9.31 -9.23
CA ASN A 116 -2.85 10.70 -8.77
C ASN A 116 -3.28 10.85 -7.31
N SER A 117 -3.64 9.75 -6.63
CA SER A 117 -3.97 9.77 -5.20
C SER A 117 -2.79 10.25 -4.33
N LEU A 118 -3.10 10.80 -3.16
CA LEU A 118 -2.07 11.26 -2.21
C LEU A 118 -1.17 10.11 -1.73
N MET A 119 -1.72 8.90 -1.55
CA MET A 119 -0.95 7.71 -1.15
C MET A 119 0.00 7.21 -2.25
N ALA A 120 -0.29 7.48 -3.53
CA ALA A 120 0.63 7.14 -4.62
C ALA A 120 1.68 8.23 -4.85
N THR A 121 1.29 9.50 -4.74
CA THR A 121 2.15 10.63 -5.10
C THR A 121 3.05 11.09 -3.96
N ASN A 122 2.58 11.02 -2.70
CA ASN A 122 3.22 11.60 -1.51
C ASN A 122 3.75 13.03 -1.70
N HIS A 123 3.15 13.81 -2.61
CA HIS A 123 3.68 15.11 -3.01
C HIS A 123 3.90 16.06 -1.81
N GLY A 124 2.92 16.18 -0.92
CA GLY A 124 3.04 17.02 0.27
C GLY A 124 4.19 16.62 1.20
N ILE A 125 4.49 15.32 1.31
CA ILE A 125 5.63 14.83 2.10
C ILE A 125 6.94 15.22 1.43
N LEU A 126 7.06 15.00 0.11
CA LEU A 126 8.25 15.36 -0.66
C LEU A 126 8.52 16.87 -0.58
N VAL A 127 7.50 17.70 -0.79
CA VAL A 127 7.61 19.16 -0.69
C VAL A 127 8.01 19.61 0.71
N ARG A 128 7.45 19.00 1.77
CA ARG A 128 7.83 19.35 3.15
C ARG A 128 9.29 19.00 3.42
N LEU A 129 9.75 17.82 3.02
CA LEU A 129 11.15 17.42 3.18
C LEU A 129 12.09 18.36 2.42
N ILE A 130 11.78 18.68 1.16
CA ILE A 130 12.61 19.60 0.36
C ILE A 130 12.76 20.96 1.05
N LYS A 131 11.69 21.49 1.66
CA LYS A 131 11.75 22.75 2.42
C LYS A 131 12.55 22.63 3.72
N VAL A 132 12.41 21.52 4.44
CA VAL A 132 13.16 21.29 5.70
C VAL A 132 14.66 21.20 5.45
N PHE A 133 15.06 20.65 4.29
CA PHE A 133 16.46 20.56 3.87
C PHE A 133 16.94 21.77 3.05
N GLU A 134 16.12 22.81 2.89
CA GLU A 134 16.46 24.04 2.14
C GLU A 134 16.87 23.79 0.68
N GLU A 135 16.24 22.80 0.03
CA GLU A 135 16.51 22.40 -1.35
C GLU A 135 15.45 22.93 -2.34
N GLU A 136 14.83 24.09 -2.10
CA GLU A 136 13.67 24.59 -2.87
C GLU A 136 13.94 24.81 -4.36
N ASN A 137 15.20 24.85 -4.79
CA ASN A 137 15.52 24.88 -6.21
C ASN A 137 14.93 23.67 -6.97
N LEU A 138 14.84 22.50 -6.32
CA LEU A 138 14.16 21.32 -6.87
C LEU A 138 12.68 21.58 -7.14
N LEU A 139 12.01 22.42 -6.35
CA LEU A 139 10.60 22.75 -6.55
C LEU A 139 10.39 23.76 -7.68
N LYS A 140 11.43 24.50 -8.08
CA LYS A 140 11.38 25.39 -9.24
C LYS A 140 11.43 24.59 -10.54
N THR A 141 12.28 23.55 -10.59
CA THR A 141 12.40 22.66 -11.76
C THR A 141 11.32 21.58 -11.80
N HIS A 142 10.90 21.09 -10.63
CA HIS A 142 9.91 20.03 -10.46
C HIS A 142 8.76 20.47 -9.54
N PRO A 143 7.90 21.43 -9.98
CA PRO A 143 6.82 21.97 -9.16
C PRO A 143 5.74 20.93 -8.81
N VAL A 144 5.66 19.84 -9.57
CA VAL A 144 4.74 18.72 -9.34
C VAL A 144 5.54 17.43 -9.18
N LEU A 145 6.26 17.32 -8.06
CA LEU A 145 7.06 16.14 -7.75
C LEU A 145 6.21 15.01 -7.15
N LYS A 146 6.32 13.80 -7.70
CA LYS A 146 5.62 12.58 -7.26
C LYS A 146 6.65 11.49 -6.96
N VAL A 147 6.27 10.51 -6.14
CA VAL A 147 7.15 9.35 -5.88
C VAL A 147 7.49 8.58 -7.15
N ALA A 148 6.58 8.54 -8.13
CA ALA A 148 6.84 7.91 -9.43
C ALA A 148 8.09 8.49 -10.13
N ASP A 149 8.36 9.77 -9.95
CA ASP A 149 9.50 10.46 -10.57
C ASP A 149 10.84 10.02 -9.95
N LEU A 150 10.82 9.50 -8.71
CA LEU A 150 12.03 9.01 -8.04
C LEU A 150 12.58 7.71 -8.65
N TYR A 151 11.82 7.06 -9.53
CA TYR A 151 12.27 5.87 -10.26
C TYR A 151 13.07 6.18 -11.53
N THR A 152 13.05 7.42 -12.02
CA THR A 152 13.80 7.81 -13.24
C THR A 152 15.24 8.27 -12.95
N GLU A 153 15.58 8.43 -11.66
CA GLU A 153 16.91 8.80 -11.14
C GLU A 153 17.64 9.95 -11.89
N PRO A 154 17.03 11.14 -12.06
CA PRO A 154 17.76 12.32 -12.52
C PRO A 154 18.97 12.61 -11.61
N LYS A 155 20.02 13.21 -12.18
CA LYS A 155 21.25 13.55 -11.45
C LYS A 155 20.96 14.41 -10.22
N GLU A 156 20.08 15.41 -10.35
CA GLU A 156 19.66 16.28 -9.25
C GLU A 156 18.96 15.53 -8.11
N PHE A 157 18.15 14.49 -8.39
CA PHE A 157 17.46 13.71 -7.35
C PHE A 157 18.42 12.81 -6.57
N SER A 158 19.54 12.43 -7.20
CA SER A 158 20.58 11.65 -6.56
C SER A 158 21.48 12.49 -5.64
N GLN A 159 21.49 13.81 -5.82
CA GLN A 159 22.27 14.75 -4.99
C GLN A 159 21.47 15.34 -3.82
N SER A 160 20.13 15.23 -3.88
CA SER A 160 19.21 15.71 -2.85
C SER A 160 19.24 14.86 -1.59
N LEU A 161 19.58 15.47 -0.44
CA LEU A 161 19.46 14.84 0.87
C LEU A 161 17.99 14.68 1.26
N ALA A 162 17.12 15.61 0.89
CA ALA A 162 15.69 15.52 1.15
C ALA A 162 15.05 14.28 0.51
N LEU A 163 15.38 14.03 -0.75
CA LEU A 163 14.88 12.86 -1.48
C LEU A 163 15.56 11.58 -1.02
N ASP A 164 16.84 11.63 -0.67
CA ASP A 164 17.54 10.48 -0.08
C ASP A 164 16.93 10.06 1.26
N TYR A 165 16.65 11.03 2.13
CA TYR A 165 15.91 10.84 3.37
C TYR A 165 14.55 10.19 3.13
N PHE A 166 13.78 10.72 2.17
CA PHE A 166 12.49 10.13 1.80
C PHE A 166 12.64 8.67 1.37
N ARG A 167 13.56 8.38 0.44
CA ARG A 167 13.74 7.02 -0.11
C ARG A 167 14.10 6.01 0.98
N LYS A 168 14.92 6.42 1.95
CA LYS A 168 15.44 5.52 2.99
C LYS A 168 14.56 5.42 4.22
N LEU A 169 13.85 6.47 4.65
CA LEU A 169 13.04 6.42 5.87
C LEU A 169 11.54 6.34 5.57
N CYS A 170 11.03 7.22 4.69
CA CYS A 170 9.61 7.34 4.39
C CYS A 170 9.13 6.45 3.21
N GLY A 171 10.06 5.91 2.41
CA GLY A 171 9.77 5.18 1.17
C GLY A 171 8.97 3.89 1.37
N SER A 172 8.67 3.47 2.60
CA SER A 172 7.78 2.33 2.87
C SER A 172 6.28 2.67 2.81
N CYS A 173 5.91 3.95 2.68
CA CYS A 173 4.53 4.41 2.91
C CYS A 173 3.69 4.63 1.64
N HIS A 174 4.26 4.51 0.45
CA HIS A 174 3.57 4.85 -0.81
C HIS A 174 3.15 3.61 -1.62
N LEU A 175 2.19 3.79 -2.52
CA LEU A 175 1.60 2.68 -3.29
C LEU A 175 2.51 2.11 -4.40
N TYR A 176 3.52 2.85 -4.86
CA TYR A 176 4.52 2.36 -5.81
C TYR A 176 5.55 1.39 -5.18
N LEU A 177 5.58 1.26 -3.84
CA LEU A 177 6.53 0.38 -3.18
C LEU A 177 6.34 -1.04 -3.70
N GLN A 178 7.45 -1.68 -4.08
CA GLN A 178 7.40 -3.02 -4.64
C GLN A 178 7.10 -4.02 -3.53
N LYS A 179 6.00 -4.76 -3.68
CA LYS A 179 5.63 -5.80 -2.71
C LYS A 179 6.72 -6.88 -2.65
N GLU A 180 6.97 -7.40 -1.46
CA GLU A 180 7.95 -8.48 -1.20
C GLU A 180 9.43 -8.16 -1.54
N LYS A 181 9.77 -6.92 -1.88
CA LYS A 181 11.17 -6.49 -2.01
C LYS A 181 11.80 -6.05 -0.69
N MET A 182 10.99 -5.93 0.35
CA MET A 182 11.40 -5.62 1.71
C MET A 182 11.24 -6.85 2.60
N GLU A 183 11.91 -6.85 3.76
CA GLU A 183 11.79 -7.90 4.77
C GLU A 183 10.71 -7.60 5.82
N GLY A 184 10.31 -8.63 6.55
CA GLY A 184 9.38 -8.56 7.67
C GLY A 184 8.04 -7.89 7.30
N PHE A 185 7.53 -7.07 8.20
CA PHE A 185 6.26 -6.36 8.02
C PHE A 185 6.24 -5.41 6.80
N LEU A 186 7.40 -4.89 6.37
CA LEU A 186 7.47 -4.00 5.21
C LEU A 186 7.20 -4.76 3.90
N ALA A 187 7.41 -6.08 3.86
CA ALA A 187 7.11 -6.93 2.71
C ALA A 187 5.62 -6.89 2.31
N GLU A 188 4.75 -6.59 3.28
CA GLU A 188 3.30 -6.57 3.12
C GLU A 188 2.76 -5.20 2.65
N LYS A 189 3.60 -4.17 2.61
CA LYS A 189 3.22 -2.82 2.15
C LYS A 189 3.34 -2.68 0.62
N GLY A 190 2.69 -1.65 0.09
CA GLY A 190 2.76 -1.31 -1.32
C GLY A 190 2.14 -2.35 -2.25
N GLY A 191 2.58 -2.33 -3.50
CA GLY A 191 2.11 -3.21 -4.56
C GLY A 191 0.97 -2.65 -5.41
N GLY A 192 0.68 -1.35 -5.30
CA GLY A 192 -0.45 -0.71 -5.98
C GLY A 192 -1.79 -1.18 -5.43
N CYS A 193 -2.67 -1.72 -6.28
CA CYS A 193 -4.02 -2.13 -5.84
C CYS A 193 -3.98 -3.26 -4.78
N SER A 194 -3.00 -4.17 -4.87
CA SER A 194 -2.81 -5.26 -3.89
C SER A 194 -2.41 -4.79 -2.49
N ALA A 195 -2.04 -3.51 -2.30
CA ALA A 195 -1.81 -2.95 -0.97
C ALA A 195 -3.06 -3.07 -0.08
N CYS A 196 -4.25 -2.88 -0.70
CA CYS A 196 -5.53 -2.92 0.00
C CYS A 196 -6.35 -4.16 -0.37
N HIS A 197 -6.35 -4.53 -1.65
CA HIS A 197 -7.28 -5.51 -2.18
C HIS A 197 -6.80 -6.96 -2.02
N LEU A 198 -5.52 -7.23 -1.80
CA LEU A 198 -5.04 -8.62 -1.70
C LEU A 198 -5.60 -9.30 -0.46
N THR A 199 -5.97 -10.58 -0.55
CA THR A 199 -6.38 -11.40 0.58
C THR A 199 -5.72 -12.78 0.59
N GLY A 200 -5.75 -13.41 1.75
CA GLY A 200 -5.07 -14.67 2.06
C GLY A 200 -3.69 -14.46 2.67
N SER A 201 -3.37 -15.24 3.70
CA SER A 201 -2.01 -15.30 4.24
C SER A 201 -1.15 -16.18 3.34
N LYS A 202 0.14 -15.85 3.17
CA LYS A 202 1.04 -16.66 2.33
C LYS A 202 1.08 -18.12 2.77
N GLU A 203 1.04 -18.36 4.08
CA GLU A 203 1.06 -19.71 4.66
C GLU A 203 -0.21 -20.49 4.35
N ASP A 204 -1.39 -19.90 4.54
CA ASP A 204 -2.66 -20.58 4.28
C ASP A 204 -2.85 -20.86 2.80
N LEU A 205 -2.49 -19.89 1.95
CA LEU A 205 -2.55 -20.02 0.50
C LEU A 205 -1.64 -21.15 0.01
N LYS A 206 -0.40 -21.23 0.53
CA LYS A 206 0.54 -22.31 0.20
C LYS A 206 0.03 -23.67 0.66
N LYS A 207 -0.44 -23.79 1.91
CA LYS A 207 -0.99 -25.06 2.45
C LYS A 207 -2.18 -25.56 1.64
N LYS A 208 -3.07 -24.65 1.21
CA LYS A 208 -4.30 -24.99 0.49
C LYS A 208 -4.15 -24.99 -1.04
N LYS A 209 -2.95 -24.69 -1.56
CA LYS A 209 -2.69 -24.50 -3.01
C LYS A 209 -3.68 -23.52 -3.66
N LEU A 210 -3.99 -22.44 -2.94
CA LEU A 210 -4.89 -21.40 -3.39
C LEU A 210 -4.10 -20.23 -3.94
N HIS A 211 -4.59 -19.66 -5.04
CA HIS A 211 -4.10 -18.38 -5.53
C HIS A 211 -4.64 -17.26 -4.63
N PRO A 212 -3.84 -16.21 -4.31
CA PRO A 212 -4.34 -15.03 -3.60
C PRO A 212 -5.58 -14.42 -4.29
N GLY A 213 -6.59 -14.05 -3.49
CA GLY A 213 -7.79 -13.39 -4.00
C GLY A 213 -7.73 -11.87 -3.89
N LEU A 214 -8.73 -11.19 -4.47
CA LEU A 214 -8.96 -9.76 -4.27
C LEU A 214 -10.29 -9.51 -3.53
N ILE A 215 -10.31 -8.52 -2.63
CA ILE A 215 -11.48 -8.13 -1.85
C ILE A 215 -11.95 -6.72 -2.20
N LYS A 216 -13.26 -6.50 -2.29
CA LYS A 216 -13.86 -5.16 -2.44
C LYS A 216 -14.10 -4.48 -1.08
N LYS A 217 -14.42 -5.25 -0.04
CA LYS A 217 -14.68 -4.76 1.32
C LYS A 217 -13.36 -4.71 2.10
N ILE A 218 -12.80 -3.51 2.24
CA ILE A 218 -11.46 -3.33 2.82
C ILE A 218 -11.53 -3.29 4.35
N HIS A 219 -10.84 -4.22 4.98
CA HIS A 219 -10.70 -4.27 6.43
C HIS A 219 -9.75 -3.18 6.94
N LEU A 220 -9.99 -2.70 8.17
CA LEU A 220 -9.22 -1.64 8.82
C LEU A 220 -7.70 -1.92 8.83
N ASN A 221 -7.31 -3.18 9.05
CA ASN A 221 -5.92 -3.60 9.09
C ASN A 221 -5.13 -3.25 7.81
N ARG A 222 -5.79 -3.18 6.64
CA ARG A 222 -5.15 -2.76 5.38
C ARG A 222 -4.71 -1.31 5.42
N CYS A 223 -5.50 -0.43 6.04
CA CYS A 223 -5.13 0.97 6.27
C CYS A 223 -4.05 1.08 7.34
N VAL A 224 -4.21 0.32 8.43
CA VAL A 224 -3.28 0.32 9.57
C VAL A 224 -1.91 -0.18 9.15
N ASN A 225 -1.75 -1.03 8.12
CA ASN A 225 -0.44 -1.42 7.60
C ASN A 225 0.49 -0.24 7.27
N CYS A 226 -0.06 0.90 6.86
CA CYS A 226 0.72 2.13 6.64
C CYS A 226 0.45 3.20 7.70
N HIS A 227 -0.78 3.28 8.23
CA HIS A 227 -1.20 4.33 9.15
C HIS A 227 -0.98 3.98 10.64
N ASN A 228 0.11 3.28 10.98
CA ASN A 228 0.39 2.77 12.33
C ASN A 228 1.54 3.43 13.10
N ARG A 229 2.15 4.49 12.58
CA ARG A 229 3.34 5.10 13.22
C ARG A 229 3.28 6.62 13.18
N SER A 230 3.95 7.24 14.15
CA SER A 230 3.97 8.70 14.36
C SER A 230 2.55 9.19 14.70
N GLY A 231 2.21 10.46 14.40
CA GLY A 231 0.86 11.00 14.58
C GLY A 231 -0.23 10.42 13.66
N ARG A 232 -0.09 9.19 13.14
CA ARG A 232 -1.10 8.56 12.27
C ARG A 232 -2.14 7.85 13.12
N ILE A 233 -3.41 8.05 12.75
CA ILE A 233 -4.58 7.65 13.54
C ILE A 233 -4.80 6.13 13.68
N GLY A 234 -4.15 5.28 12.87
CA GLY A 234 -4.55 3.87 12.75
C GLY A 234 -4.44 3.07 14.04
N LEU A 235 -3.43 3.32 14.89
CA LEU A 235 -3.34 2.68 16.20
C LEU A 235 -4.32 3.31 17.19
N THR A 236 -4.34 4.64 17.31
CA THR A 236 -5.18 5.33 18.30
C THR A 236 -6.67 5.16 18.04
N TYR A 237 -7.09 5.06 16.77
CA TYR A 237 -8.47 4.73 16.40
C TYR A 237 -8.93 3.40 17.02
N GLN A 238 -8.03 2.42 17.09
CA GLN A 238 -8.28 1.09 17.66
C GLN A 238 -8.11 1.03 19.18
N GLY A 239 -7.75 2.14 19.83
CA GLY A 239 -7.43 2.13 21.25
C GLY A 239 -6.02 1.64 21.56
N LEU A 240 -5.07 1.85 20.64
CA LEU A 240 -3.66 1.46 20.84
C LEU A 240 -2.75 2.68 20.73
N TYR A 241 -1.71 2.71 21.55
CA TYR A 241 -0.70 3.76 21.51
C TYR A 241 0.71 3.19 21.66
N GLU A 242 1.65 3.70 20.86
CA GLU A 242 3.05 3.27 20.91
C GLU A 242 3.74 3.90 22.10
N THR A 243 4.32 3.08 22.98
CA THR A 243 4.93 3.58 24.21
C THR A 243 6.15 4.47 23.91
N PRO A 244 6.49 5.40 24.82
CA PRO A 244 7.84 5.97 24.85
C PRO A 244 8.88 4.86 25.04
N GLN A 245 10.11 5.04 24.56
CA GLN A 245 11.15 4.01 24.62
C GLN A 245 11.42 3.55 26.07
N GLY A 246 11.13 2.27 26.36
CA GLY A 246 11.37 1.64 27.67
C GLY A 246 10.24 1.91 28.67
N GLY A 247 9.42 0.89 28.95
CA GLY A 247 8.32 0.98 29.91
C GLY A 247 7.48 -0.29 29.98
N VAL A 248 6.41 -0.25 30.78
CA VAL A 248 5.38 -1.30 30.81
C VAL A 248 4.55 -1.20 29.53
N PHE A 249 4.31 -2.34 28.88
CA PHE A 249 3.50 -2.43 27.66
C PHE A 249 2.50 -3.56 27.78
N ASP A 250 1.36 -3.41 27.10
CA ASP A 250 0.29 -4.41 27.09
C ASP A 250 0.43 -5.37 25.90
N LYS A 251 0.99 -4.88 24.78
CA LYS A 251 1.08 -5.64 23.53
C LYS A 251 2.32 -5.31 22.72
N LYS A 252 2.82 -6.28 21.94
CA LYS A 252 3.81 -6.05 20.88
C LYS A 252 3.15 -6.01 19.51
N TRP A 253 3.52 -5.02 18.71
CA TRP A 253 3.16 -4.95 17.30
C TRP A 253 4.01 -5.91 16.48
N ILE A 254 3.60 -6.17 15.24
CA ILE A 254 4.24 -7.15 14.35
C ILE A 254 5.71 -6.81 14.01
N ASP A 255 6.11 -5.54 14.14
CA ASP A 255 7.48 -5.07 13.96
C ASP A 255 8.26 -4.94 15.29
N GLY A 256 7.73 -5.49 16.38
CA GLY A 256 8.36 -5.54 17.69
C GLY A 256 8.11 -4.32 18.59
N ARG A 257 7.47 -3.26 18.07
CA ARG A 257 7.14 -2.07 18.86
C ARG A 257 6.20 -2.40 20.00
N GLU A 258 6.42 -1.75 21.13
CA GLU A 258 5.64 -1.91 22.35
C GLU A 258 4.48 -0.92 22.37
N LEU A 259 3.29 -1.43 22.67
CA LEU A 259 2.03 -0.70 22.66
C LEU A 259 1.34 -0.82 24.02
N ILE A 260 0.66 0.26 24.43
CA ILE A 260 -0.30 0.26 25.53
C ILE A 260 -1.73 0.37 24.98
N GLU A 261 -2.67 -0.15 25.76
CA GLU A 261 -4.09 0.01 25.51
C GLU A 261 -4.59 1.35 26.05
N ILE A 262 -5.38 2.03 25.22
CA ILE A 262 -6.07 3.27 25.54
C ILE A 262 -7.53 3.14 25.11
N GLU A 263 -8.37 4.08 25.53
CA GLU A 263 -9.77 4.08 25.13
C GLU A 263 -9.90 4.24 23.59
N PRO A 264 -10.54 3.28 22.88
CA PRO A 264 -10.74 3.37 21.44
C PRO A 264 -11.70 4.48 21.03
N ASP A 265 -11.61 4.89 19.75
CA ASP A 265 -12.57 5.80 19.16
C ASP A 265 -13.99 5.22 19.18
N ILE A 266 -15.00 6.07 19.42
CA ILE A 266 -16.39 5.63 19.52
C ILE A 266 -16.93 5.04 18.21
N HIS A 267 -16.43 5.50 17.05
CA HIS A 267 -16.77 4.95 15.75
C HIS A 267 -16.15 3.55 15.57
N TYR A 268 -14.91 3.37 16.03
CA TYR A 268 -14.29 2.05 16.06
C TYR A 268 -15.07 1.07 16.96
N LYS A 269 -15.47 1.51 18.16
CA LYS A 269 -16.34 0.73 19.06
C LYS A 269 -17.68 0.35 18.42
N ALA A 270 -18.23 1.21 17.57
CA ALA A 270 -19.43 0.92 16.79
C ALA A 270 -19.19 -0.02 15.59
N GLY A 271 -17.95 -0.46 15.38
CA GLY A 271 -17.54 -1.36 14.30
C GLY A 271 -17.34 -0.67 12.96
N LEU A 272 -17.16 0.65 12.92
CA LEU A 272 -16.83 1.37 11.70
C LEU A 272 -15.37 1.17 11.32
N HIS A 273 -15.15 1.03 10.01
CA HIS A 273 -13.85 0.92 9.38
C HIS A 273 -13.48 2.25 8.72
N CYS A 274 -12.20 2.43 8.37
CA CYS A 274 -11.72 3.63 7.69
C CYS A 274 -12.55 3.94 6.42
N ILE A 275 -12.96 2.91 5.68
CA ILE A 275 -13.75 3.05 4.45
C ILE A 275 -15.19 3.53 4.68
N ASP A 276 -15.73 3.49 5.90
CA ASP A 276 -17.08 3.99 6.16
C ASP A 276 -17.12 5.52 6.10
N CYS A 277 -16.02 6.18 6.49
CA CYS A 277 -15.82 7.61 6.35
C CYS A 277 -15.07 7.96 5.06
N HIS A 278 -13.97 7.27 4.76
CA HIS A 278 -13.18 7.55 3.58
C HIS A 278 -13.81 6.95 2.32
N THR A 279 -14.25 7.83 1.42
CA THR A 279 -14.87 7.39 0.18
C THR A 279 -13.86 6.74 -0.74
N ARG A 280 -14.37 6.04 -1.76
CA ARG A 280 -13.53 5.47 -2.81
C ARG A 280 -12.68 6.55 -3.49
N ASP A 281 -13.24 7.73 -3.70
CA ASP A 281 -12.58 8.82 -4.39
C ASP A 281 -11.60 9.59 -3.51
N GLU A 282 -11.79 9.59 -2.18
CA GLU A 282 -10.75 10.06 -1.25
C GLU A 282 -9.56 9.08 -1.18
N THR A 283 -9.87 7.77 -1.18
CA THR A 283 -8.86 6.72 -0.95
C THR A 283 -8.10 6.38 -2.23
N MET A 284 -8.81 6.04 -3.30
CA MET A 284 -8.23 5.70 -4.61
C MET A 284 -7.96 6.94 -5.47
N GLY A 285 -8.44 8.12 -5.07
CA GLY A 285 -8.40 9.34 -5.89
C GLY A 285 -9.62 9.47 -6.80
N ASP A 286 -9.93 10.72 -7.18
CA ASP A 286 -10.95 11.07 -8.17
C ASP A 286 -10.34 11.38 -9.55
N GLY A 287 -9.03 11.24 -9.70
CA GLY A 287 -8.28 11.52 -10.93
C GLY A 287 -7.58 12.87 -10.91
N ASN A 288 -7.99 13.78 -10.01
CA ASN A 288 -7.31 15.05 -9.81
C ASN A 288 -6.04 14.85 -8.99
N PHE A 289 -5.10 15.76 -9.20
CA PHE A 289 -3.90 15.86 -8.38
C PHE A 289 -4.14 16.87 -7.26
N TYR A 290 -3.83 16.47 -6.02
CA TYR A 290 -3.97 17.30 -4.84
C TYR A 290 -2.61 17.54 -4.19
N LYS A 291 -2.38 18.78 -3.72
CA LYS A 291 -1.12 19.13 -3.06
C LYS A 291 -1.11 18.71 -1.60
N ASN A 292 -2.29 18.70 -0.97
CA ASN A 292 -2.47 18.39 0.44
C ASN A 292 -3.79 17.62 0.67
N ILE A 293 -3.88 17.01 1.86
CA ILE A 293 -5.01 16.16 2.24
C ILE A 293 -6.34 16.93 2.36
N SER A 294 -6.30 18.21 2.75
CA SER A 294 -7.52 19.02 2.92
C SER A 294 -8.23 19.34 1.61
N GLU A 295 -7.53 19.29 0.46
CA GLU A 295 -8.14 19.44 -0.86
C GLU A 295 -8.81 18.13 -1.34
N ALA A 296 -8.29 16.98 -0.90
CA ALA A 296 -8.77 15.68 -1.33
C ALA A 296 -10.00 15.20 -0.53
N ILE A 297 -10.01 15.44 0.79
CA ILE A 297 -11.08 15.01 1.69
C ILE A 297 -12.36 15.81 1.47
N GLU A 298 -13.47 15.10 1.31
CA GLU A 298 -14.82 15.60 1.09
C GLU A 298 -15.77 15.28 2.27
N VAL A 299 -15.54 14.20 3.01
CA VAL A 299 -16.39 13.79 4.15
C VAL A 299 -15.98 14.53 5.42
N THR A 300 -16.96 15.06 6.15
CA THR A 300 -16.75 15.71 7.44
C THR A 300 -17.71 15.17 8.52
N CYS A 301 -17.53 15.65 9.75
CA CYS A 301 -18.41 15.32 10.86
C CYS A 301 -19.86 15.71 10.54
N GLU A 302 -20.03 16.90 9.97
CA GLU A 302 -21.30 17.51 9.60
C GLU A 302 -22.05 16.71 8.52
N THR A 303 -21.32 16.08 7.59
CA THR A 303 -21.89 15.24 6.53
C THR A 303 -22.86 14.19 7.09
N CYS A 304 -22.51 13.58 8.23
CA CYS A 304 -23.36 12.61 8.92
C CYS A 304 -24.16 13.26 10.06
N HIS A 305 -23.49 13.97 10.97
CA HIS A 305 -24.08 14.37 12.24
C HIS A 305 -25.06 15.55 12.12
N LEU A 306 -24.92 16.40 11.09
CA LEU A 306 -25.88 17.47 10.78
C LEU A 306 -26.87 17.08 9.67
N ALA A 307 -26.88 15.79 9.29
CA ALA A 307 -27.74 15.24 8.26
C ALA A 307 -27.60 15.92 6.89
N GLU A 308 -26.42 16.44 6.56
CA GLU A 308 -26.19 17.10 5.27
C GLU A 308 -26.18 16.10 4.10
N ILE A 309 -25.90 14.79 4.35
CA ILE A 309 -25.86 13.63 3.42
C ILE A 309 -24.91 13.80 2.23
N LYS A 310 -24.64 15.03 1.82
CA LYS A 310 -23.75 15.45 0.75
C LYS A 310 -22.38 15.78 1.32
N THR A 311 -21.35 15.33 0.64
CA THR A 311 -19.95 15.71 0.94
C THR A 311 -19.69 17.17 0.59
N LYS A 312 -18.53 17.72 0.98
CA LYS A 312 -18.07 19.05 0.54
C LYS A 312 -18.02 19.23 -0.99
N LYS A 313 -17.89 18.15 -1.73
CA LYS A 313 -17.90 18.12 -3.20
C LYS A 313 -19.30 17.86 -3.79
N GLY A 314 -20.35 17.88 -2.95
CA GLY A 314 -21.74 17.72 -3.37
C GLY A 314 -22.17 16.27 -3.63
N LYS A 315 -21.33 15.27 -3.34
CA LYS A 315 -21.66 13.85 -3.59
C LYS A 315 -22.54 13.29 -2.49
N ILE A 316 -23.56 12.53 -2.86
CA ILE A 316 -24.44 11.84 -1.91
C ILE A 316 -23.73 10.63 -1.35
N LEU A 317 -23.65 10.54 -0.02
CA LEU A 317 -23.18 9.35 0.68
C LEU A 317 -24.29 8.30 0.74
N GLN A 318 -24.24 7.32 -0.17
CA GLN A 318 -25.24 6.24 -0.26
C GLN A 318 -25.35 5.38 1.01
N GLN A 319 -24.32 5.41 1.86
CA GLN A 319 -24.31 4.72 3.13
C GLN A 319 -25.13 5.42 4.22
N LEU A 320 -25.54 6.67 4.00
CA LEU A 320 -26.44 7.39 4.90
C LEU A 320 -27.89 7.19 4.46
N VAL A 321 -28.68 6.58 5.33
CA VAL A 321 -30.05 6.16 5.05
C VAL A 321 -31.00 6.88 6.01
N ASN A 322 -31.94 7.64 5.46
CA ASN A 322 -33.05 8.19 6.24
C ASN A 322 -34.12 7.12 6.45
N THR A 323 -34.53 6.96 7.70
CA THR A 323 -35.63 6.08 8.10
C THR A 323 -36.62 6.89 8.94
N GLU A 324 -37.79 6.33 9.25
CA GLU A 324 -38.75 6.93 10.19
C GLU A 324 -38.15 7.19 11.58
N LYS A 325 -37.14 6.40 11.98
CA LYS A 325 -36.44 6.52 13.27
C LYS A 325 -35.27 7.52 13.23
N GLY A 326 -35.06 8.21 12.11
CA GLY A 326 -33.96 9.15 11.90
C GLY A 326 -32.91 8.64 10.91
N LEU A 327 -31.73 9.26 10.95
CA LEU A 327 -30.62 8.98 10.05
C LEU A 327 -29.76 7.82 10.56
N PHE A 328 -29.44 6.89 9.67
CA PHE A 328 -28.59 5.73 9.97
C PHE A 328 -27.40 5.67 9.02
N GLN A 329 -26.26 5.24 9.55
CA GLN A 329 -25.06 4.90 8.81
C GLN A 329 -25.03 3.39 8.57
N LYS A 330 -25.10 2.97 7.31
CA LYS A 330 -24.97 1.58 6.88
C LYS A 330 -23.49 1.20 6.81
N ARG A 331 -23.04 0.27 7.67
CA ARG A 331 -21.66 -0.24 7.63
C ARG A 331 -21.36 -0.95 6.31
N LYS A 332 -20.21 -0.65 5.70
CA LYS A 332 -19.82 -1.26 4.41
C LYS A 332 -19.42 -2.73 4.54
N MET A 333 -19.01 -3.16 5.72
CA MET A 333 -18.55 -4.53 5.95
C MET A 333 -19.71 -5.54 5.95
N ASP A 334 -20.76 -5.26 6.73
CA ASP A 334 -21.83 -6.22 7.04
C ASP A 334 -23.23 -5.62 6.93
N GLU A 335 -23.35 -4.40 6.42
CA GLU A 335 -24.63 -3.75 6.13
C GLU A 335 -25.47 -3.38 7.37
N LEU A 336 -24.91 -3.52 8.58
CA LEU A 336 -25.61 -3.12 9.80
C LEU A 336 -25.87 -1.60 9.79
N LEU A 337 -27.10 -1.22 10.19
CA LEU A 337 -27.51 0.16 10.35
C LEU A 337 -27.17 0.66 11.75
N LEU A 338 -26.35 1.70 11.83
CA LEU A 338 -25.98 2.37 13.07
C LEU A 338 -26.72 3.71 13.17
N PRO A 339 -27.41 4.02 14.29
CA PRO A 339 -28.07 5.31 14.44
C PRO A 339 -27.05 6.45 14.50
N VAL A 340 -27.23 7.48 13.67
CA VAL A 340 -26.39 8.66 13.68
C VAL A 340 -26.93 9.65 14.70
N LYS A 341 -26.15 9.94 15.75
CA LYS A 341 -26.53 10.88 16.80
C LYS A 341 -26.33 12.32 16.30
N LYS A 342 -27.33 13.17 16.53
CA LYS A 342 -27.19 14.62 16.31
C LYS A 342 -26.30 15.23 17.40
N PRO A 343 -25.50 16.26 17.09
CA PRO A 343 -24.77 17.02 18.10
C PRO A 343 -25.73 17.65 19.11
N ALA A 344 -25.25 17.85 20.34
CA ALA A 344 -26.00 18.58 21.34
C ALA A 344 -26.25 20.03 20.91
N SER A 345 -27.32 20.66 21.41
CA SER A 345 -27.68 22.04 21.06
C SER A 345 -26.55 23.04 21.35
N ILE A 346 -25.79 22.82 22.42
CA ILE A 346 -24.64 23.65 22.79
C ILE A 346 -23.56 23.69 21.69
N CYS A 347 -23.45 22.65 20.85
CA CYS A 347 -22.51 22.62 19.73
C CYS A 347 -22.86 23.63 18.63
N GLN A 348 -24.12 24.07 18.56
CA GLN A 348 -24.61 25.06 17.59
C GLN A 348 -24.70 26.47 18.17
N ASP A 349 -24.26 26.67 19.42
CA ASP A 349 -24.21 27.98 20.03
C ASP A 349 -23.26 28.92 19.26
N LYS A 350 -23.62 30.21 19.20
CA LYS A 350 -22.82 31.25 18.53
C LYS A 350 -21.37 31.28 19.03
N LEU A 351 -21.14 31.01 20.31
CA LEU A 351 -19.81 30.99 20.93
C LEU A 351 -18.93 29.84 20.42
N HIS A 352 -19.52 28.73 19.96
CA HIS A 352 -18.80 27.55 19.47
C HIS A 352 -18.65 27.49 17.96
N THR A 353 -19.20 28.46 17.22
CA THR A 353 -19.16 28.50 15.73
C THR A 353 -17.75 28.44 15.15
N ARG A 354 -16.74 28.88 15.90
CA ARG A 354 -15.33 28.83 15.50
C ARG A 354 -14.66 27.49 15.82
N LEU A 355 -15.14 26.72 16.79
CA LEU A 355 -14.58 25.41 17.12
C LEU A 355 -14.93 24.40 16.02
N SER A 356 -13.94 23.61 15.62
CA SER A 356 -14.20 22.37 14.87
C SER A 356 -14.71 21.29 15.81
N CYS A 357 -15.49 20.33 15.31
CA CYS A 357 -15.97 19.21 16.13
C CYS A 357 -14.80 18.47 16.81
N SER A 358 -13.70 18.28 16.08
CA SER A 358 -12.49 17.62 16.60
C SER A 358 -11.76 18.44 17.67
N ALA A 359 -11.95 19.75 17.77
CA ALA A 359 -11.36 20.54 18.85
C ALA A 359 -11.86 20.10 20.24
N CYS A 360 -13.07 19.54 20.33
CA CYS A 360 -13.62 19.01 21.57
C CYS A 360 -13.73 17.47 21.58
N HIS A 361 -13.90 16.84 20.41
CA HIS A 361 -14.14 15.40 20.31
C HIS A 361 -12.88 14.56 20.03
N SER A 362 -11.74 15.19 19.70
CA SER A 362 -10.46 14.47 19.69
C SER A 362 -10.01 14.28 21.13
N LYS A 363 -10.17 13.06 21.64
CA LYS A 363 -9.83 12.73 23.03
C LYS A 363 -8.33 12.89 23.31
N TYR A 364 -7.50 12.50 22.35
CA TYR A 364 -6.05 12.54 22.48
C TYR A 364 -5.39 12.89 21.15
N MET A 365 -4.21 13.48 21.22
CA MET A 365 -3.31 13.70 20.09
C MET A 365 -1.94 13.11 20.42
N PRO A 366 -1.46 12.10 19.66
CA PRO A 366 -0.06 11.69 19.74
C PRO A 366 0.85 12.87 19.41
N GLN A 367 1.71 13.24 20.34
CA GLN A 367 2.77 14.22 20.12
C GLN A 367 4.11 13.50 20.08
N CYS A 368 4.92 13.84 19.09
CA CYS A 368 6.28 13.33 18.91
C CYS A 368 7.18 14.56 18.75
N MET A 369 7.94 14.85 19.80
CA MET A 369 8.78 16.05 19.90
C MET A 369 10.25 15.69 19.88
N GLY A 370 11.06 16.63 19.36
CA GLY A 370 12.51 16.50 19.29
C GLY A 370 12.94 15.35 18.38
N CYS A 371 12.48 15.36 17.12
CA CYS A 371 13.02 14.48 16.10
C CYS A 371 14.46 14.89 15.78
N HIS A 372 15.40 14.04 16.15
CA HIS A 372 16.81 14.15 15.80
C HIS A 372 17.12 13.24 14.62
N VAL A 373 17.84 13.78 13.66
CA VAL A 373 18.25 13.08 12.45
C VAL A 373 19.76 13.12 12.37
N ARG A 374 20.39 11.95 12.24
CA ARG A 374 21.82 11.83 11.95
C ARG A 374 22.01 11.28 10.54
N TYR A 375 22.92 11.91 9.79
CA TYR A 375 23.36 11.43 8.48
C TYR A 375 24.83 11.03 8.52
N ASN A 376 25.12 9.77 8.15
CA ASN A 376 26.49 9.29 7.99
C ASN A 376 26.75 8.93 6.52
N PRO A 377 27.49 9.77 5.76
CA PRO A 377 27.75 9.52 4.35
C PRO A 377 28.75 8.38 4.10
N LYS A 378 29.38 7.79 5.13
CA LYS A 378 30.36 6.70 4.95
C LYS A 378 29.73 5.31 4.98
N GLU A 379 28.53 5.18 5.54
CA GLU A 379 27.81 3.91 5.66
C GLU A 379 26.75 3.75 4.58
N THR A 380 26.02 2.63 4.59
CA THR A 380 24.91 2.37 3.67
C THR A 380 23.59 2.24 4.40
N HIS A 381 22.49 2.48 3.68
CA HIS A 381 21.14 2.23 4.14
C HIS A 381 20.27 1.81 2.94
N PHE A 382 19.40 0.84 3.19
CA PHE A 382 18.43 0.35 2.24
C PHE A 382 17.55 1.46 1.67
N ASP A 383 17.68 1.71 0.37
CA ASP A 383 16.81 2.59 -0.38
C ASP A 383 15.53 1.82 -0.77
N LYS A 384 14.40 2.25 -0.20
CA LYS A 384 13.11 1.55 -0.36
C LYS A 384 12.48 1.76 -1.74
N ILE A 385 12.92 2.77 -2.51
CA ILE A 385 12.50 2.99 -3.89
C ILE A 385 13.32 2.10 -4.83
N LYS A 386 14.65 2.12 -4.67
CA LYS A 386 15.59 1.36 -5.50
C LYS A 386 15.65 -0.12 -5.14
N ALA A 387 15.14 -0.49 -3.96
CA ALA A 387 15.16 -1.84 -3.41
C ALA A 387 16.57 -2.43 -3.31
N ARG A 388 17.53 -1.63 -2.85
CA ARG A 388 18.93 -2.02 -2.63
C ARG A 388 19.61 -1.10 -1.61
N GLU A 389 20.69 -1.57 -1.02
CA GLU A 389 21.60 -0.74 -0.23
C GLU A 389 22.20 0.39 -1.07
N THR A 390 22.22 1.60 -0.51
CA THR A 390 22.85 2.78 -1.12
C THR A 390 23.63 3.55 -0.07
N ARG A 391 24.64 4.31 -0.49
CA ARG A 391 25.48 5.11 0.40
C ARG A 391 24.67 6.17 1.15
N GLY A 392 25.02 6.43 2.40
CA GLY A 392 24.40 7.39 3.31
C GLY A 392 23.44 6.73 4.30
N LEU A 393 23.87 6.53 5.54
CA LEU A 393 23.00 6.06 6.62
C LEU A 393 22.22 7.23 7.22
N TRP A 394 20.93 6.99 7.47
CA TRP A 394 20.07 7.90 8.22
C TRP A 394 19.59 7.20 9.47
N GLU A 395 19.70 7.87 10.60
CA GLU A 395 19.13 7.44 11.87
C GLU A 395 18.19 8.51 12.39
N GLU A 396 16.97 8.10 12.73
CA GLU A 396 15.95 8.93 13.37
C GLU A 396 15.85 8.52 14.85
N HIS A 397 15.96 9.50 15.72
CA HIS A 397 15.67 9.36 17.14
C HIS A 397 14.63 10.39 17.53
N GLU A 398 13.60 9.99 18.26
CA GLU A 398 12.66 10.92 18.89
C GLU A 398 13.10 11.17 20.33
N SER A 399 12.95 12.41 20.79
CA SER A 399 13.32 12.78 22.16
C SER A 399 12.22 12.47 23.14
N TYR A 400 10.97 12.70 22.73
CA TYR A 400 9.82 12.53 23.59
C TYR A 400 8.58 12.16 22.78
N ARG A 401 7.87 11.15 23.25
CA ARG A 401 6.57 10.74 22.72
C ARG A 401 5.56 10.75 23.87
N THR A 402 4.43 11.43 23.66
CA THR A 402 3.37 11.56 24.65
C THR A 402 2.00 11.54 24.02
N LEU A 403 1.01 11.13 24.80
CA LEU A 403 -0.40 11.13 24.43
C LEU A 403 -1.09 12.16 25.32
N GLU A 404 -1.36 13.34 24.75
CA GLU A 404 -1.88 14.49 25.48
C GLU A 404 -3.15 15.02 24.83
N ASP A 405 -3.79 15.95 25.51
CA ASP A 405 -4.89 16.73 24.94
C ASP A 405 -4.39 17.46 23.68
N PRO A 406 -5.21 17.55 22.61
CA PRO A 406 -4.79 18.19 21.37
C PRO A 406 -4.53 19.69 21.58
N PRO A 407 -3.33 20.20 21.26
CA PRO A 407 -3.14 21.64 21.21
C PRO A 407 -4.02 22.21 20.10
N LEU A 408 -4.59 23.39 20.35
CA LEU A 408 -5.50 24.06 19.43
C LEU A 408 -4.78 25.21 18.72
N ALA A 409 -5.02 25.34 17.41
CA ALA A 409 -4.55 26.46 16.62
C ALA A 409 -5.67 27.11 15.82
N VAL A 410 -5.45 28.37 15.43
CA VAL A 410 -6.34 29.12 14.55
C VAL A 410 -5.96 28.83 13.10
N LYS A 411 -6.87 28.22 12.34
CA LYS A 411 -6.76 28.00 10.90
C LYS A 411 -7.85 28.79 10.18
N GLY A 412 -7.48 29.92 9.59
CA GLY A 412 -8.46 30.89 9.07
C GLY A 412 -9.36 31.40 10.20
N ASN A 413 -10.67 31.20 10.09
CA ASN A 413 -11.62 31.58 11.16
C ASN A 413 -12.01 30.42 12.09
N LYS A 414 -11.39 29.23 11.95
CA LYS A 414 -11.69 28.04 12.74
C LYS A 414 -10.59 27.74 13.76
N ILE A 415 -10.97 27.14 14.88
CA ILE A 415 -10.10 26.59 15.91
C ILE A 415 -10.08 25.07 15.72
N VAL A 416 -8.89 24.51 15.48
CA VAL A 416 -8.70 23.11 15.12
C VAL A 416 -7.60 22.48 15.97
N PRO A 417 -7.68 21.17 16.26
CA PRO A 417 -6.55 20.46 16.84
C PRO A 417 -5.39 20.44 15.84
N VAL A 418 -4.18 20.58 16.36
CA VAL A 418 -2.94 20.47 15.59
C VAL A 418 -2.00 19.51 16.29
N THR A 419 -1.12 18.88 15.52
CA THR A 419 0.01 18.13 16.07
C THR A 419 1.23 19.05 16.03
N PRO A 420 1.89 19.33 17.15
CA PRO A 420 3.15 20.07 17.17
C PRO A 420 4.24 19.30 16.41
N GLY A 421 4.97 19.97 15.51
CA GLY A 421 5.99 19.39 14.60
C GLY A 421 5.87 19.91 13.18
#